data_AF-A0A5C9BF06-F1
#
_entry.id   AF-A0A5C9BF06-F1
#
_cell.length_a   1.000
_cell.length_b   1.000
_cell.length_c   1.000
_cell.angle_alpha   90.00
_cell.angle_beta   90.00
_cell.angle_gamma   90.00
#
_symmetry.space_group_name_H-M   'P 1'
#
loop_
_entity.id
_entity.type
_entity.pdbx_description
1 polymer ?
#
loop_
_entity_poly.entity_id
_entity_poly.type
_entity_poly.pdbx_seq_one_letter_code
_entity_poly.pdbx_strand_id
1 'polypeptide(L)' 'MSRIELAPEVGDDFDRILDYLAQYQVENPVLRIREIIEALNVLEHNPLIGRPANNGKRELLDIVFILAVRGQREAGYTGL' A
#
# COMPACT_ATOMS: atom_id res chain seq x y z
N MET A 1 -20.15 -4.12 1.60
CA MET A 1 -18.70 -4.02 1.86
C MET A 1 -18.07 -5.34 1.48
N SER A 2 -16.92 -5.30 0.82
CA SER A 2 -16.12 -6.49 0.56
C SER A 2 -15.19 -6.75 1.74
N ARG A 3 -14.86 -8.02 2.00
CA ARG A 3 -13.86 -8.40 2.99
C ARG A 3 -12.49 -8.43 2.31
N ILE A 4 -11.49 -7.79 2.92
CA ILE A 4 -10.10 -7.88 2.48
C ILE A 4 -9.45 -9.08 3.16
N GLU A 5 -8.83 -9.95 2.37
CA GLU A 5 -7.98 -11.04 2.84
C GLU A 5 -6.62 -10.92 2.15
N LEU A 6 -5.55 -11.03 2.93
CA LEU A 6 -4.18 -11.05 2.42
C LEU A 6 -3.73 -12.49 2.28
N ALA A 7 -3.10 -12.79 1.14
CA ALA A 7 -2.46 -14.08 0.94
C ALA A 7 -1.25 -14.21 1.91
N PRO A 8 -0.92 -15.42 2.40
CA PRO A 8 0.19 -15.61 3.32
C PRO A 8 1.52 -15.03 2.82
N GLU A 9 1.76 -15.11 1.50
CA GLU A 9 2.97 -14.63 0.83
C GLU A 9 3.14 -13.10 0.93
N VAL A 10 2.08 -12.36 1.25
CA VAL A 10 2.15 -10.90 1.45
C VAL A 10 3.05 -10.54 2.63
N GLY A 11 3.18 -11.41 3.64
CA GLY A 11 4.13 -11.21 4.73
C GLY A 11 5.58 -11.15 4.24
N ASP A 12 5.97 -12.14 3.42
CA ASP A 12 7.30 -12.21 2.80
C ASP A 12 7.54 -10.99 1.88
N ASP A 13 6.49 -10.50 1.21
CA ASP A 13 6.57 -9.29 0.40
C ASP A 13 6.88 -8.04 1.26
N PHE A 14 6.24 -7.91 2.42
CA PHE A 14 6.51 -6.80 3.34
C PHE A 14 7.91 -6.86 3.92
N ASP A 15 8.41 -8.04 4.29
CA ASP A 15 9.78 -8.20 4.77
C ASP A 15 10.79 -7.77 3.69
N ARG A 16 10.58 -8.18 2.43
CA ARG A 16 11.41 -7.73 1.29
C ARG A 16 11.36 -6.22 1.08
N ILE A 17 10.19 -5.60 1.25
CA ILE A 17 10.05 -4.14 1.17
C ILE A 17 10.82 -3.48 2.32
N LEU A 18 10.70 -3.98 3.55
CA LEU A 18 11.41 -3.44 4.71
C LEU A 18 12.93 -3.51 4.53
N ASP A 19 13.45 -4.65 4.08
CA ASP A 19 14.87 -4.84 3.79
C ASP A 19 15.37 -3.84 2.73
N TYR A 20 14.58 -3.66 1.66
CA TYR A 20 14.88 -2.68 0.62
C TYR A 20 14.88 -1.24 1.19
N LEU A 21 13.86 -0.84 1.94
CA LEU A 21 13.79 0.49 2.54
C LEU A 21 14.94 0.75 3.52
N ALA A 22 15.34 -0.27 4.29
CA ALA A 22 16.48 -0.20 5.20
C ALA A 22 17.81 -0.04 4.44
N GLN A 23 18.00 -0.76 3.33
CA GLN A 23 19.18 -0.64 2.46
C GLN A 23 19.37 0.79 1.95
N TYR A 24 18.28 1.49 1.63
CA TYR A 24 18.31 2.87 1.12
C TYR A 24 18.15 3.93 2.22
N GLN A 25 18.26 3.55 3.50
CA GLN A 25 18.18 4.46 4.65
C GLN A 25 16.90 5.32 4.67
N VAL A 26 15.78 4.75 4.21
CA VAL A 26 14.50 5.45 4.24
C VAL A 26 14.09 5.72 5.68
N GLU A 27 13.66 6.95 5.95
CA GLU A 27 13.16 7.33 7.26
C GLU A 27 11.87 6.54 7.60
N ASN A 28 11.87 5.90 8.78
CA ASN A 28 10.75 5.13 9.32
C ASN A 28 10.17 4.08 8.33
N PRO A 29 10.93 3.02 7.97
CA PRO A 29 10.48 2.02 7.00
C PRO A 29 9.21 1.27 7.43
N VAL A 30 9.02 1.08 8.74
CA VAL A 30 7.80 0.47 9.31
C VAL A 30 6.56 1.31 9.05
N LEU A 31 6.70 2.65 9.08
CA LEU A 31 5.59 3.55 8.79
C LEU A 31 5.13 3.39 7.34
N ARG A 32 6.06 3.17 6.39
CA ARG A 32 5.72 2.94 4.98
C ARG A 32 4.87 1.69 4.78
N ILE A 33 5.14 0.62 5.52
CA ILE A 33 4.28 -0.58 5.49
C ILE A 33 2.89 -0.27 6.03
N ARG A 34 2.78 0.49 7.12
CA ARG A 34 1.48 0.90 7.67
C ARG A 34 0.67 1.72 6.65
N GLU A 35 1.29 2.67 5.97
CA GLU A 35 0.65 3.48 4.93
C GLU A 35 0.10 2.62 3.78
N ILE A 36 0.83 1.57 3.37
CA ILE A 36 0.37 0.63 2.35
C ILE A 36 -0.88 -0.11 2.84
N ILE A 37 -0.86 -0.63 4.07
CA ILE A 37 -2.01 -1.35 4.66
C ILE A 37 -3.23 -0.43 4.76
N GLU A 38 -3.05 0.81 5.21
CA GLU A 38 -4.13 1.79 5.29
C GLU A 38 -4.74 2.10 3.92
N ALA A 39 -3.89 2.23 2.89
CA ALA A 39 -4.37 2.47 1.54
C ALA A 39 -5.17 1.30 0.96
N LEU A 40 -4.93 0.06 1.40
CA LEU A 40 -5.72 -1.11 0.98
C LEU A 40 -7.17 -1.06 1.46
N ASN A 41 -7.48 -0.35 2.56
CA ASN A 41 -8.84 -0.26 3.12
C ASN A 41 -9.85 0.34 2.12
N VAL A 42 -9.40 1.08 1.11
CA VAL A 42 -10.28 1.58 0.02
C VAL A 42 -11.01 0.46 -0.71
N LEU A 43 -10.42 -0.75 -0.74
CA LEU A 43 -10.98 -1.91 -1.43
C LEU A 43 -12.27 -2.44 -0.77
N GLU A 44 -12.46 -2.23 0.53
CA GLU A 44 -13.70 -2.63 1.22
C GLU A 44 -14.94 -2.00 0.58
N HIS A 45 -14.78 -0.78 0.08
CA HIS A 45 -15.84 0.03 -0.52
C HIS A 45 -15.77 0.02 -2.05
N ASN A 46 -14.56 -0.02 -2.63
CA ASN A 46 -14.32 0.05 -4.06
C ASN A 46 -13.43 -1.11 -4.56
N PRO A 47 -13.89 -2.37 -4.50
CA PRO A 47 -13.05 -3.54 -4.78
C PRO A 47 -12.57 -3.64 -6.25
N LEU A 48 -13.18 -2.89 -7.16
CA LEU A 48 -12.85 -2.89 -8.59
C LEU A 48 -12.03 -1.67 -9.03
N ILE A 49 -11.56 -0.84 -8.08
CA ILE A 49 -10.86 0.42 -8.37
C ILE A 49 -9.52 0.23 -9.11
N GLY A 50 -8.89 -0.94 -8.95
CA GLY A 50 -7.63 -1.25 -9.63
C GLY A 50 -7.78 -1.49 -11.13
N ARG A 51 -6.68 -1.29 -11.86
CA ARG A 51 -6.58 -1.53 -13.30
C ARG A 51 -6.72 -3.03 -13.60
N PRO A 52 -7.58 -3.47 -14.54
CA PRO A 52 -7.65 -4.87 -14.93
C PRO A 52 -6.30 -5.43 -15.39
N ALA A 53 -5.95 -6.61 -14.89
CA ALA A 53 -4.77 -7.37 -15.26
C ALA A 53 -5.17 -8.79 -15.69
N ASN A 54 -4.18 -9.63 -15.99
CA ASN A 54 -4.42 -11.02 -16.41
C ASN A 54 -5.06 -11.86 -15.29
N ASN A 55 -5.75 -12.93 -15.68
CA ASN A 55 -6.34 -13.93 -14.77
C ASN A 55 -7.35 -13.35 -13.77
N GLY A 56 -8.10 -12.31 -14.16
CA GLY A 56 -9.10 -11.67 -13.31
C GLY A 56 -8.51 -10.84 -12.16
N LYS A 57 -7.18 -10.64 -12.14
CA LYS A 57 -6.50 -9.81 -11.14
C LYS A 57 -6.61 -8.33 -11.49
N ARG A 58 -6.28 -7.47 -10.52
CA ARG A 58 -6.21 -6.01 -10.69
C ARG A 58 -4.95 -5.45 -10.07
N GLU A 59 -4.36 -4.46 -10.73
CA GLU A 59 -3.20 -3.71 -10.25
C GLU A 59 -3.64 -2.42 -9.58
N LEU A 60 -3.02 -2.08 -8.44
CA LEU A 60 -3.37 -0.91 -7.62
C LEU A 60 -2.35 0.23 -7.69
N LEU A 61 -1.40 0.16 -8.63
CA LEU A 61 -0.17 0.94 -8.71
C LEU A 61 -0.37 2.46 -8.62
N ASP A 62 -1.34 3.04 -9.33
CA ASP A 62 -1.48 4.50 -9.40
C ASP A 62 -2.31 5.11 -8.27
N ILE A 63 -3.25 4.33 -7.70
CA ILE A 63 -4.27 4.85 -6.79
C ILE A 63 -3.79 4.77 -5.34
N VAL A 64 -3.11 3.69 -4.98
CA VAL A 64 -2.51 3.53 -3.65
C VAL A 64 -1.44 4.60 -3.42
N PHE A 65 -0.66 4.96 -4.45
CA PHE A 65 0.33 6.04 -4.33
C PHE A 65 -0.31 7.41 -4.09
N ILE A 66 -1.37 7.76 -4.83
CA ILE A 66 -2.09 9.04 -4.64
C ILE A 66 -2.78 9.08 -3.27
N LEU A 67 -3.40 7.98 -2.84
CA LEU A 67 -4.05 7.91 -1.53
C LEU A 67 -3.05 7.91 -0.38
N ALA A 68 -1.92 7.22 -0.52
CA ALA A 68 -0.83 7.26 0.47
C ALA A 68 -0.22 8.66 0.55
N VAL A 69 0.09 9.31 -0.58
CA VAL A 69 0.59 10.70 -0.62
C VAL A 69 -0.44 11.67 -0.02
N ARG A 70 -1.73 11.47 -0.29
CA ARG A 70 -2.79 12.31 0.29
C ARG A 70 -2.93 12.08 1.80
N GLY A 71 -2.90 10.82 2.25
CA GLY A 71 -2.91 10.45 3.67
C GLY A 71 -1.72 11.02 4.44
N GLN A 72 -0.52 11.04 3.83
CA GLN A 72 0.66 11.72 4.38
C GLN A 72 0.42 13.22 4.58
N ARG A 73 -0.11 13.91 3.57
CA ARG A 73 -0.42 15.34 3.65
C ARG A 73 -1.49 15.64 4.69
N GLU A 74 -2.52 14.81 4.80
CA GLU A 74 -3.61 14.95 5.77
C GLU A 74 -3.16 14.61 7.20
N ALA A 75 -2.23 13.68 7.38
CA ALA A 75 -1.60 13.34 8.66
C ALA A 75 -0.52 14.36 9.10
N GLY A 76 -0.32 15.43 8.33
CA GLY A 76 0.66 16.47 8.66
C GLY A 76 2.11 16.08 8.40
N TYR A 77 2.37 15.02 7.63
CA TYR A 77 3.70 14.75 7.09
C TYR A 77 4.01 15.79 6.01
N THR A 78 4.66 16.88 6.42
CA THR A 78 5.38 17.78 5.52
C THR A 78 6.70 17.12 5.13
N GLY A 79 6.70 16.38 4.03
CA GLY A 79 7.92 15.84 3.42
C GLY A 79 8.47 16.77 2.34
N LEU A 80 9.74 17.18 2.52
CA LEU A 80 10.67 18.02 1.73
C LEU A 80 10.55 19.54 1.88
#